data_AF-A0AAD5P4C8-F1
#
_entry.id   AF-A0AAD5P4C8-F1
#
_cell.length_a   1.000
_cell.length_b   1.000
_cell.length_c   1.000
_cell.angle_alpha   90.00
_cell.angle_beta   90.00
_cell.angle_gamma   90.00
#
_symmetry.space_group_name_H-M   'P 1'
#
loop_
_entity.id
_entity.type
_entity.pdbx_description
1 polymer ?
#
loop_
_entity_poly.entity_id
_entity_poly.type
_entity_poly.pdbx_seq_one_letter_code
_entity_poly.pdbx_strand_id
1 'polypeptide(L)'
;MAAAKRRRISYTRSDENINLLLKRATLLCTYTNDGKRFMVPLEYLSRNVFIDLLRMSEEEFGLPIHGAITLPCDSTMFEYVVSLVGRRMPEELEKALLTSVATCHQLASSSSSLA
;
A
#
# COMPACT_ATOMS: atom_id res chain seq x y z
N MET A 1 -29.23 -54.54 -2.23
CA MET A 1 -27.80 -54.24 -2.03
C MET A 1 -27.35 -53.33 -3.16
N ALA A 2 -26.88 -52.11 -2.87
CA ALA A 2 -26.29 -51.23 -3.88
C ALA A 2 -25.10 -50.48 -3.25
N ALA A 3 -23.89 -50.70 -3.76
CA ALA A 3 -22.67 -50.04 -3.31
C ALA A 3 -22.34 -48.86 -4.25
N ALA A 4 -22.47 -47.63 -3.76
CA ALA A 4 -22.09 -46.44 -4.52
C ALA A 4 -20.59 -46.18 -4.40
N LYS A 5 -19.87 -46.32 -5.53
CA LYS A 5 -18.44 -46.08 -5.69
C LYS A 5 -18.14 -44.58 -5.53
N ARG A 6 -17.58 -44.17 -4.39
CA ARG A 6 -17.14 -42.78 -4.16
C ARG A 6 -15.91 -42.48 -5.02
N ARG A 7 -16.08 -41.59 -6.00
CA ARG A 7 -14.94 -40.98 -6.72
C ARG A 7 -14.22 -40.03 -5.77
N ARG A 8 -12.97 -40.34 -5.44
CA ARG A 8 -12.08 -39.49 -4.65
C ARG A 8 -11.62 -38.34 -5.53
N ILE A 9 -12.02 -37.12 -5.20
CA ILE A 9 -11.56 -35.91 -5.89
C ILE A 9 -10.08 -35.74 -5.54
N SER A 10 -9.18 -36.04 -6.47
CA SER A 10 -7.78 -35.66 -6.35
C SER A 10 -7.66 -34.18 -6.68
N TYR A 11 -7.32 -33.35 -5.69
CA TYR A 11 -6.82 -32.02 -5.95
C TYR A 11 -5.43 -32.16 -6.57
N THR A 12 -5.27 -31.83 -7.85
CA THR A 12 -3.95 -31.50 -8.38
C THR A 12 -3.52 -30.23 -7.65
N ARG A 13 -2.53 -30.35 -6.77
CA ARG A 13 -1.94 -29.22 -6.05
C ARG A 13 -1.22 -28.36 -7.08
N SER A 14 -1.92 -27.37 -7.64
CA SER A 14 -1.36 -26.39 -8.54
C SER A 14 -0.52 -25.40 -7.73
N ASP A 15 0.80 -25.43 -7.89
CA ASP A 15 1.77 -24.51 -7.27
C ASP A 15 1.46 -23.02 -7.54
N GLU A 16 0.70 -22.71 -8.59
CA GLU A 16 0.29 -21.33 -8.92
C GLU A 16 -0.61 -20.70 -7.87
N ASN A 17 -1.45 -21.49 -7.19
CA ASN A 17 -2.35 -20.98 -6.17
C ASN A 17 -1.59 -20.60 -4.89
N ILE A 18 -0.49 -21.32 -4.61
CA ILE A 18 0.41 -21.02 -3.49
C ILE A 18 1.15 -19.70 -3.77
N ASN A 19 1.61 -19.47 -5.00
CA ASN A 19 2.24 -18.21 -5.41
C ASN A 19 1.27 -17.02 -5.34
N LEU A 20 0.03 -17.17 -5.78
CA LEU A 20 -0.98 -16.12 -5.66
C LEU A 20 -1.34 -15.83 -4.19
N LEU A 21 -1.48 -16.88 -3.38
CA LEU A 21 -1.77 -16.74 -1.95
C LEU A 21 -0.59 -16.11 -1.18
N LEU A 22 0.63 -16.50 -1.51
CA LEU A 22 1.85 -15.92 -0.95
C LEU A 22 2.00 -14.46 -1.39
N LYS A 23 1.75 -14.16 -2.67
CA LYS A 23 1.67 -12.77 -3.18
C LYS A 23 0.59 -11.96 -2.47
N ARG A 24 -0.57 -12.54 -2.17
CA ARG A 24 -1.64 -11.86 -1.41
C ARG A 24 -1.28 -11.66 0.05
N ALA A 25 -0.52 -12.57 0.66
CA ALA A 25 -0.01 -12.42 2.03
C ALA A 25 1.10 -11.36 2.14
N THR A 26 1.73 -10.98 1.02
CA THR A 26 2.77 -9.95 0.96
C THR A 26 2.27 -8.60 0.48
N LEU A 27 0.94 -8.37 0.38
CA LEU A 27 0.38 -7.09 -0.06
C LEU A 27 -0.27 -6.36 1.11
N LEU A 28 0.04 -5.07 1.25
CA LEU A 28 -0.65 -4.15 2.14
C LEU A 28 -1.80 -3.46 1.39
N CYS A 29 -2.93 -3.29 2.05
CA CYS A 29 -4.03 -2.45 1.56
C CYS A 29 -3.87 -1.02 2.06
N THR A 30 -3.76 -0.05 1.16
CA THR A 30 -3.71 1.38 1.49
C THR A 30 -4.91 2.09 0.89
N TYR A 31 -5.42 3.09 1.60
CA TYR A 31 -6.40 4.06 1.11
C TYR A 31 -5.71 5.39 0.84
N THR A 32 -6.16 6.12 -0.15
CA THR A 32 -5.78 7.52 -0.37
C THR A 32 -6.87 8.45 0.15
N ASN A 33 -6.57 9.75 0.26
CA ASN A 33 -7.50 10.74 0.80
C ASN A 33 -8.80 10.85 -0.03
N ASP A 34 -8.75 10.51 -1.32
CA ASP A 34 -9.93 10.41 -2.21
C ASP A 34 -10.69 9.08 -2.08
N GLY A 35 -10.34 8.23 -1.11
CA GLY A 35 -11.03 6.98 -0.79
C GLY A 35 -10.69 5.80 -1.72
N LYS A 36 -9.74 5.96 -2.65
CA LYS A 36 -9.31 4.86 -3.53
C LYS A 36 -8.42 3.89 -2.78
N ARG A 37 -8.53 2.60 -3.14
CA ARG A 37 -7.78 1.50 -2.53
C ARG A 37 -6.68 1.02 -3.45
N PHE A 38 -5.51 0.79 -2.88
CA PHE A 38 -4.35 0.23 -3.56
C PHE A 38 -3.82 -0.99 -2.80
N MET A 39 -3.33 -1.98 -3.54
CA MET A 39 -2.59 -3.11 -2.99
C MET A 39 -1.13 -2.98 -3.36
N VAL A 40 -0.26 -2.77 -2.38
CA VAL A 40 1.18 -2.57 -2.60
C VAL A 40 2.00 -3.66 -1.92
N PRO A 41 3.13 -4.10 -2.50
CA PRO A 41 4.00 -5.08 -1.84
C PRO A 41 4.51 -4.58 -0.49
N LEU A 42 4.57 -5.44 0.52
CA LEU A 42 5.14 -5.14 1.84
C LEU A 42 6.61 -4.68 1.72
N GLU A 43 7.33 -5.11 0.68
CA GLU A 43 8.68 -4.64 0.36
C GLU A 43 8.75 -3.10 0.21
N TYR A 44 7.64 -2.46 -0.17
CA TYR A 44 7.59 -1.01 -0.35
C TYR A 44 7.68 -0.28 1.00
N LEU A 45 7.28 -0.92 2.10
CA LEU A 45 7.38 -0.34 3.45
C LEU A 45 8.83 -0.12 3.91
N SER A 46 9.81 -0.74 3.23
CA SER A 46 11.23 -0.50 3.49
C SER A 46 11.79 0.75 2.79
N ARG A 47 10.99 1.43 1.96
CA ARG A 47 11.39 2.64 1.22
C ARG A 47 11.14 3.88 2.07
N ASN A 48 12.05 4.86 2.02
CA ASN A 48 11.94 6.06 2.85
C ASN A 48 10.66 6.83 2.53
N VAL A 49 10.28 6.90 1.24
CA VAL A 49 9.01 7.51 0.82
C VAL A 49 7.78 6.87 1.46
N PHE A 50 7.76 5.55 1.64
CA PHE A 50 6.67 4.87 2.31
C PHE A 50 6.72 5.08 3.82
N ILE A 51 7.91 5.03 4.43
CA ILE A 51 8.08 5.28 5.86
C ILE A 51 7.56 6.67 6.24
N ASP A 52 7.91 7.71 5.48
CA ASP A 52 7.44 9.07 5.74
C ASP A 52 5.93 9.20 5.50
N LEU A 53 5.39 8.59 4.43
CA LEU A 53 3.94 8.56 4.19
C LEU A 53 3.17 7.86 5.33
N LEU A 54 3.71 6.77 5.87
CA LEU A 54 3.12 6.05 6.99
C LEU A 54 3.18 6.86 8.29
N ARG A 55 4.28 7.57 8.53
CA ARG A 55 4.41 8.46 9.68
C ARG A 55 3.40 9.61 9.61
N MET A 56 3.28 10.26 8.45
CA MET A 56 2.29 11.30 8.24
C MET A 56 0.85 10.75 8.37
N SER A 57 0.62 9.53 7.90
CA SER A 57 -0.65 8.82 8.06
C SER A 57 -0.99 8.58 9.53
N GLU A 58 -0.03 8.15 10.34
CA GLU A 58 -0.22 7.96 11.78
C GLU A 58 -0.50 9.29 12.50
N GLU A 59 0.21 10.36 12.11
CA GLU A 59 0.02 11.70 12.69
C GLU A 59 -1.38 12.27 12.39
N GLU A 60 -1.93 12.03 11.19
CA GLU A 60 -3.23 12.57 10.76
C GLU A 60 -4.43 11.66 11.10
N PHE A 61 -4.30 10.35 10.86
CA PHE A 61 -5.40 9.37 10.96
C PHE A 61 -5.25 8.41 12.15
N GLY A 62 -4.10 8.40 12.83
CA GLY A 62 -3.81 7.45 13.91
C GLY A 62 -3.50 6.04 13.42
N LEU A 63 -3.54 5.07 14.34
CA LEU A 63 -3.24 3.67 14.03
C LEU A 63 -4.36 3.02 13.19
N PRO A 64 -4.02 2.14 12.22
CA PRO A 64 -5.00 1.47 11.37
C PRO A 64 -5.88 0.50 12.17
N ILE A 65 -7.19 0.77 12.24
CA ILE A 65 -8.16 0.00 13.04
C ILE A 65 -8.60 -1.30 12.32
N HIS A 66 -8.55 -1.34 10.98
CA HIS A 66 -9.03 -2.48 10.18
C HIS A 66 -7.98 -3.06 9.23
N GLY A 67 -6.70 -2.93 9.59
CA GLY A 67 -5.59 -3.47 8.79
C GLY A 67 -5.35 -2.73 7.47
N ALA A 68 -5.96 -1.57 7.29
CA ALA A 68 -5.70 -0.71 6.15
C ALA A 68 -5.34 0.70 6.60
N ILE A 69 -4.36 1.27 5.91
CA ILE A 69 -3.72 2.53 6.26
C ILE A 69 -4.22 3.61 5.31
N THR A 70 -4.71 4.72 5.84
CA THR A 70 -5.14 5.88 5.03
C THR A 70 -4.00 6.85 4.87
N LEU A 71 -3.53 7.04 3.64
CA LEU A 71 -2.40 7.91 3.34
C LEU A 71 -2.85 9.35 3.11
N PRO A 72 -2.06 10.34 3.58
CA PRO A 72 -2.34 11.77 3.41
C PRO A 72 -1.91 12.25 2.01
N CYS A 73 -2.36 11.54 0.97
CA CYS A 73 -2.12 11.87 -0.42
C CYS A 73 -3.31 11.42 -1.27
N ASP A 74 -3.51 12.06 -2.42
CA ASP A 74 -4.51 11.61 -3.37
C ASP A 74 -4.02 10.40 -4.20
N SER A 75 -4.94 9.77 -4.90
CA SER A 75 -4.63 8.64 -5.77
C SER A 75 -3.61 8.95 -6.86
N THR A 76 -3.59 10.16 -7.42
CA THR A 76 -2.68 10.51 -8.51
C THR A 76 -1.23 10.58 -8.04
N MET A 77 -1.02 11.19 -6.87
CA MET A 77 0.26 11.25 -6.20
C MET A 77 0.71 9.86 -5.76
N PHE A 78 -0.21 9.06 -5.22
CA PHE A 78 0.13 7.70 -4.78
C PHE A 78 0.50 6.78 -5.96
N GLU A 79 -0.21 6.86 -7.07
CA GLU A 79 0.14 6.15 -8.31
C GLU A 79 1.55 6.54 -8.80
N TYR A 80 1.88 7.83 -8.73
CA TYR A 80 3.22 8.31 -9.05
C TYR A 80 4.26 7.69 -8.11
N VAL A 81 4.06 7.74 -6.79
CA VAL A 81 4.95 7.14 -5.77
C VAL A 81 5.15 5.64 -6.01
N VAL A 82 4.09 4.88 -6.29
CA VAL A 82 4.16 3.44 -6.59
C VAL A 82 4.97 3.20 -7.86
N SER A 83 4.75 4.00 -8.91
CA SER A 83 5.49 3.88 -10.17
C SER A 83 6.99 4.18 -10.01
N LEU A 84 7.31 5.08 -9.09
CA LEU A 84 8.67 5.49 -8.76
C LEU A 84 9.36 4.37 -7.98
N VAL A 85 8.74 3.86 -6.91
CA VAL A 85 9.30 2.81 -6.06
C VAL A 85 9.49 1.48 -6.78
N GLY A 86 8.60 1.15 -7.73
CA GLY A 86 8.74 -0.03 -8.58
C GLY A 86 9.94 0.04 -9.54
N ARG A 87 10.49 1.24 -9.77
CA ARG A 87 11.71 1.47 -10.54
C ARG A 87 12.84 1.74 -9.55
N ARG A 88 14.06 1.30 -9.84
CA ARG A 88 15.21 1.61 -8.96
C ARG A 88 15.48 3.12 -9.04
N MET A 89 14.95 3.88 -8.09
CA MET A 89 15.07 5.34 -8.02
C MET A 89 16.50 5.76 -7.64
N PRO A 90 17.07 6.79 -8.28
CA PRO A 90 18.27 7.46 -7.76
C PRO A 90 17.92 8.24 -6.48
N GLU A 91 18.80 8.19 -5.48
CA GLU A 91 18.56 8.75 -4.13
C GLU A 91 18.17 10.25 -4.15
N GLU A 92 18.72 11.02 -5.08
CA GLU A 92 18.40 12.45 -5.23
C GLU A 92 16.93 12.69 -5.63
N LEU A 93 16.36 11.81 -6.45
CA LEU A 93 14.94 11.89 -6.82
C LEU A 93 14.05 11.52 -5.63
N GLU A 94 14.44 10.51 -4.84
CA GLU A 94 13.74 10.12 -3.62
C GLU A 94 13.71 11.28 -2.60
N LYS A 95 14.84 11.95 -2.38
CA LYS A 95 14.91 13.13 -1.50
C LYS A 95 14.06 14.29 -2.01
N ALA A 96 14.11 14.58 -3.32
CA ALA A 96 13.30 15.65 -3.91
C ALA A 96 11.80 15.38 -3.75
N LEU A 97 11.38 14.13 -3.95
CA LEU A 97 10.01 13.68 -3.71
C LEU A 97 9.59 13.89 -2.26
N LEU A 98 10.37 13.38 -1.30
CA LEU A 98 10.10 13.52 0.13
C LEU A 98 9.95 14.99 0.53
N THR A 99 10.85 15.84 0.04
CA THR A 99 10.81 17.29 0.27
C THR A 99 9.51 17.89 -0.28
N SER A 100 9.09 17.50 -1.48
CA SER A 100 7.84 17.96 -2.07
C SER A 100 6.62 17.51 -1.26
N VAL A 101 6.56 16.23 -0.86
CA VAL A 101 5.45 15.68 -0.05
C VAL A 101 5.33 16.43 1.27
N ALA A 102 6.45 16.61 1.97
CA ALA A 102 6.49 17.29 3.25
C ALA A 102 6.06 18.77 3.13
N THR A 103 6.51 19.46 2.08
CA THR A 103 6.15 20.87 1.84
C THR A 103 4.65 21.02 1.55
N CYS A 104 4.07 20.14 0.72
CA CYS A 104 2.64 20.15 0.43
C CYS A 104 1.80 19.93 1.69
N HIS A 105 2.22 18.99 2.55
CA HIS A 105 1.55 18.73 3.81
C HIS A 105 1.61 19.93 4.75
N GLN A 106 2.78 20.55 4.94
CA GLN A 106 2.92 21.74 5.79
C GLN A 106 2.07 22.92 5.29
N LEU A 107 1.98 23.13 3.98
CA LEU A 107 1.11 24.16 3.40
C LEU A 107 -0.39 23.88 3.66
N ALA A 108 -0.79 22.61 3.58
CA ALA A 108 -2.15 22.18 3.90
C ALA A 108 -2.48 22.41 5.38
N SER A 109 -1.58 22.03 6.30
CA SER A 109 -1.75 22.25 7.74
C SER A 109 -1.73 23.73 8.14
N SER A 110 -0.98 24.58 7.41
CA SER A 110 -0.90 26.03 7.65
C SER A 110 -2.15 26.77 7.18
N SER A 111 -2.89 26.21 6.22
CA SER A 111 -4.13 26.82 5.72
C SER A 111 -5.32 26.57 6.67
N SER A 112 -5.27 25.50 7.48
CA SER A 112 -6.28 25.18 8.47
C SER A 112 -6.20 25.98 9.78
N SER A 113 -5.12 26.74 10.03
CA SER A 113 -4.95 27.57 11.24
C SER A 113 -5.42 29.02 11.09
N LEU A 114 -5.98 29.37 9.92
CA LEU A 114 -6.52 30.70 9.60
C LEU A 114 -8.06 30.74 9.54
N ALA A 115 -8.75 29.65 9.87
CA ALA A 115 -10.21 29.55 9.93
C ALA A 115 -10.71 29.37 11.37
#